data_AF-V4AMH2-F1
#
_entry.id   AF-V4AMH2-F1
#
_cell.length_a   1.000
_cell.length_b   1.000
_cell.length_c   1.000
_cell.angle_alpha   90.00
_cell.angle_beta   90.00
_cell.angle_gamma   90.00
#
_symmetry.space_group_name_H-M   'P 1'
#
loop_
_entity.id
_entity.type
_entity.pdbx_description
1 polymer ?
#
loop_
_entity_poly.entity_id
_entity_poly.type
_entity_poly.pdbx_seq_one_letter_code
_entity_poly.pdbx_strand_id
1 'polypeptide(L)'
;MAFLTLFQDSESSMTGSFDDSNEDDDSSDEEFSDGEMDMSHLNNTSVLEDGKKGEKFFWQYNVQSKGPKGTKLKLHLDSKNPHKLKNFEDPVFDPNNTKSGIRHGGKARKGDGNDIVPSPRKLFSLGVQIRRLNHMINEISANNDQSASKRNELRKKKNKLASRACRLKKKAQHEANKVKLFGIGKEHSQLIEVIKTIKGELKKKARDVENETLSNKENLISTLDRLIANKLTDRIAGNTTVYVNSVIKTVEGGDTTGGIPSARK
;
A
#
# COMPACT_ATOMS: atom_id res chain seq x y z
N MET A 1 28.83 -66.04 -11.99
CA MET A 1 28.40 -64.63 -11.96
C MET A 1 27.84 -64.37 -10.58
N ALA A 2 28.68 -63.85 -9.68
CA ALA A 2 28.71 -62.44 -9.22
C ALA A 2 28.04 -62.38 -7.84
N PHE A 3 28.80 -62.56 -6.75
CA PHE A 3 29.64 -61.62 -6.00
C PHE A 3 28.99 -61.42 -4.61
N LEU A 4 29.42 -62.26 -3.66
CA LEU A 4 29.27 -62.06 -2.22
C LEU A 4 30.50 -61.28 -1.75
N THR A 5 30.31 -60.06 -1.28
CA THR A 5 31.34 -59.31 -0.55
C THR A 5 30.95 -59.22 0.90
N LEU A 6 31.69 -59.96 1.73
CA LEU A 6 31.92 -59.66 3.14
C LEU A 6 32.48 -58.23 3.25
N PHE A 7 32.02 -57.47 4.24
CA PHE A 7 32.88 -56.48 4.86
C PHE A 7 32.73 -56.52 6.38
N GLN A 8 33.91 -56.54 6.98
CA GLN A 8 34.28 -56.79 8.36
C GLN A 8 33.93 -55.61 9.29
N ASP A 9 33.60 -55.94 10.53
CA ASP A 9 33.64 -55.02 11.67
C ASP A 9 35.03 -54.39 11.85
N SER A 10 35.05 -53.11 12.19
CA SER A 10 36.14 -52.48 12.94
C SER A 10 35.59 -51.26 13.69
N GLU A 11 35.39 -51.45 14.99
CA GLU A 11 35.24 -50.38 15.97
C GLU A 11 36.52 -49.52 16.01
N SER A 12 36.36 -48.19 16.03
CA SER A 12 37.33 -47.29 16.63
C SER A 12 36.62 -46.04 17.13
N SER A 13 36.60 -45.93 18.45
CA SER A 13 36.16 -44.78 19.23
C SER A 13 37.15 -43.61 19.08
N MET A 14 36.66 -42.44 18.67
CA MET A 14 37.37 -41.18 18.92
C MET A 14 36.36 -40.11 19.31
N THR A 15 36.29 -39.86 20.61
CA THR A 15 35.54 -38.78 21.24
C THR A 15 36.16 -37.43 20.88
N GLY A 16 35.41 -36.57 20.19
CA GLY A 16 35.80 -35.18 19.91
C GLY A 16 34.66 -34.24 20.28
N SER A 17 34.67 -33.79 21.53
CA SER A 17 33.81 -32.71 22.04
C SER A 17 34.33 -31.38 21.51
N PHE A 18 33.61 -30.75 20.57
CA PHE A 18 33.79 -29.34 20.24
C PHE A 18 32.49 -28.61 20.53
N ASP A 19 32.47 -28.03 21.73
CA ASP A 19 31.61 -26.93 22.13
C ASP A 19 32.02 -25.69 21.32
N ASP A 20 31.16 -25.27 20.39
CA ASP A 20 31.24 -23.95 19.75
C ASP A 20 29.97 -23.18 20.10
N SER A 21 29.93 -22.76 21.37
CA SER A 21 29.04 -21.75 21.89
C SER A 21 29.30 -20.40 21.20
N ASN A 22 28.78 -20.24 19.97
CA ASN A 22 28.63 -18.92 19.37
C ASN A 22 27.45 -18.23 20.05
N GLU A 23 27.77 -17.42 21.05
CA GLU A 23 26.86 -16.44 21.64
C GLU A 23 26.43 -15.44 20.54
N ASP A 24 25.27 -15.71 19.95
CA ASP A 24 24.51 -14.75 19.15
C ASP A 24 24.07 -13.60 20.08
N ASP A 25 24.91 -12.58 20.21
CA ASP A 25 24.53 -11.27 20.77
C ASP A 25 23.60 -10.54 19.77
N ASP A 26 22.35 -11.01 19.70
CA ASP A 26 21.21 -10.41 19.01
C ASP A 26 20.63 -9.27 19.86
N SER A 27 21.42 -8.23 20.10
CA SER A 27 20.99 -7.03 20.81
C SER A 27 21.45 -5.76 20.07
N SER A 28 20.80 -5.49 18.94
CA SER A 28 20.64 -4.12 18.42
C SER A 28 19.49 -4.08 17.41
N ASP A 29 18.31 -4.52 17.85
CA ASP A 29 17.06 -3.88 17.41
C ASP A 29 17.05 -2.49 18.07
N GLU A 30 17.87 -1.58 17.54
CA GLU A 30 17.70 -0.14 17.74
C GLU A 30 16.33 0.20 17.17
N GLU A 31 15.35 0.22 18.08
CA GLU A 31 14.04 0.82 17.92
C GLU A 31 14.22 2.22 17.35
N PHE A 32 14.18 2.34 16.02
CA PHE A 32 13.65 3.55 15.41
C PHE A 32 12.16 3.57 15.73
N SER A 33 11.88 4.04 16.94
CA SER A 33 10.59 4.48 17.43
C SER A 33 9.89 5.29 16.34
N ASP A 34 8.57 5.15 16.28
CA ASP A 34 7.65 5.96 15.47
C ASP A 34 7.65 7.45 15.87
N GLY A 35 8.62 7.86 16.70
CA GLY A 35 8.92 9.24 17.05
C GLY A 35 9.26 10.03 15.80
N GLU A 36 8.38 10.98 15.49
CA GLU A 36 8.58 12.22 14.74
C GLU A 36 10.05 12.47 14.36
N MET A 37 10.52 11.82 13.28
CA MET A 37 11.90 12.00 12.80
C MET A 37 12.03 13.47 12.35
N ASP A 38 13.01 14.19 12.91
CA ASP A 38 13.26 15.59 12.55
C ASP A 38 13.54 15.70 11.03
N MET A 39 12.59 16.33 10.35
CA MET A 39 12.57 16.46 8.88
C MET A 39 13.49 17.58 8.38
N SER A 40 14.11 18.35 9.29
CA SER A 40 14.92 19.54 8.99
C SER A 40 16.18 19.26 8.14
N HIS A 41 16.67 18.02 8.13
CA HIS A 41 17.91 17.64 7.43
C HIS A 41 17.72 17.05 6.03
N LEU A 42 16.49 17.02 5.47
CA LEU A 42 16.17 16.32 4.21
C LEU A 42 16.14 17.22 2.95
N ASN A 43 16.67 18.44 3.04
CA ASN A 43 16.28 19.56 2.18
C ASN A 43 16.68 19.54 0.69
N ASN A 44 17.35 18.52 0.15
CA ASN A 44 17.92 18.63 -1.21
C ASN A 44 17.51 17.56 -2.24
N THR A 45 16.57 16.63 -1.96
CA THR A 45 16.17 15.64 -2.98
C THR A 45 14.73 15.16 -2.85
N SER A 46 13.91 15.41 -3.88
CA SER A 46 12.47 15.13 -3.83
C SER A 46 12.15 13.63 -3.75
N VAL A 47 11.06 13.29 -3.06
CA VAL A 47 10.61 11.89 -2.94
C VAL A 47 10.07 11.29 -4.24
N LEU A 48 9.77 12.15 -5.20
CA LEU A 48 9.13 11.79 -6.45
C LEU A 48 10.12 11.67 -7.62
N GLU A 49 11.42 11.94 -7.41
CA GLU A 49 12.44 11.97 -8.47
C GLU A 49 12.90 10.59 -9.01
N ASP A 50 12.47 9.47 -8.42
CA ASP A 50 12.65 8.10 -8.95
C ASP A 50 11.69 7.81 -10.14
N GLY A 51 11.55 8.78 -11.05
CA GLY A 51 10.47 8.82 -12.04
C GLY A 51 10.90 9.31 -13.42
N LYS A 52 12.01 8.84 -13.98
CA LYS A 52 12.18 8.96 -15.44
C LYS A 52 11.08 8.10 -16.09
N LYS A 53 10.37 8.65 -17.09
CA LYS A 53 9.20 8.05 -17.78
C LYS A 53 9.28 6.51 -17.84
N GLY A 54 8.51 5.84 -16.98
CA GLY A 54 8.45 4.37 -16.91
C GLY A 54 8.86 3.76 -15.57
N GLU A 55 9.46 4.53 -14.66
CA GLU A 55 9.82 4.04 -13.33
C GLU A 55 8.62 3.92 -12.38
N LYS A 56 8.64 2.85 -11.59
CA LYS A 56 7.58 2.52 -10.62
C LYS A 56 7.81 3.35 -9.36
N PHE A 57 6.80 4.08 -8.90
CA PHE A 57 6.89 4.84 -7.64
C PHE A 57 7.24 3.92 -6.45
N PHE A 58 7.88 4.48 -5.42
CA PHE A 58 8.34 3.68 -4.27
C PHE A 58 7.22 2.87 -3.59
N TRP A 59 6.00 3.42 -3.56
CA TRP A 59 4.80 2.79 -3.00
C TRP A 59 4.11 1.81 -3.98
N GLN A 60 4.49 1.81 -5.26
CA GLN A 60 3.99 0.84 -6.24
C GLN A 60 4.68 -0.51 -6.08
N TYR A 61 3.89 -1.51 -5.71
CA TYR A 61 4.38 -2.86 -5.54
C TYR A 61 4.45 -3.62 -6.86
N ASN A 62 5.58 -4.27 -7.12
CA ASN A 62 5.75 -5.09 -8.30
C ASN A 62 5.08 -6.45 -8.09
N VAL A 63 3.95 -6.68 -8.76
CA VAL A 63 3.21 -7.96 -8.67
C VAL A 63 4.00 -9.11 -9.30
N GLN A 64 4.89 -8.83 -10.27
CA GLN A 64 5.72 -9.80 -10.98
C GLN A 64 6.83 -10.43 -10.12
N SER A 65 7.16 -9.82 -8.98
CA SER A 65 8.21 -10.32 -8.07
C SER A 65 7.68 -11.37 -7.08
N LYS A 66 6.51 -11.97 -7.35
CA LYS A 66 5.93 -13.03 -6.54
C LYS A 66 5.83 -14.29 -7.37
N GLY A 67 6.31 -15.40 -6.82
CA GLY A 67 6.02 -16.73 -7.35
C GLY A 67 4.51 -17.00 -7.44
N PRO A 68 4.11 -18.12 -8.05
CA PRO A 68 2.71 -18.44 -8.32
C PRO A 68 1.87 -18.27 -7.05
N LYS A 69 0.95 -17.29 -7.06
CA LYS A 69 0.03 -17.08 -5.96
C LYS A 69 -1.05 -18.15 -6.03
N GLY A 70 -1.39 -18.74 -4.88
CA GLY A 70 -2.49 -19.70 -4.76
C GLY A 70 -3.84 -19.13 -5.24
N THR A 71 -4.86 -19.98 -5.28
CA THR A 71 -6.21 -19.64 -5.78
C THR A 71 -6.72 -18.34 -5.16
N LYS A 72 -7.02 -17.35 -6.02
CA LYS A 72 -7.58 -16.07 -5.57
C LYS A 72 -8.95 -16.29 -4.94
N LEU A 73 -9.12 -15.84 -3.70
CA LEU A 73 -10.44 -15.78 -3.05
C LEU A 73 -11.37 -14.89 -3.87
N LYS A 74 -12.51 -15.44 -4.28
CA LYS A 74 -13.62 -14.66 -4.83
C LYS A 74 -14.53 -14.28 -3.66
N LEU A 75 -14.34 -13.09 -3.12
CA LEU A 75 -15.25 -12.54 -2.12
C LEU A 75 -16.58 -12.20 -2.80
N HIS A 76 -17.69 -12.69 -2.25
CA HIS A 76 -19.00 -12.41 -2.80
C HIS A 76 -19.44 -11.01 -2.37
N LEU A 77 -19.46 -10.06 -3.30
CA LEU A 77 -20.01 -8.73 -3.06
C LEU A 77 -21.55 -8.79 -3.16
N ASP A 78 -22.19 -9.34 -2.13
CA ASP A 78 -23.65 -9.24 -1.98
C ASP A 78 -24.02 -7.81 -1.56
N SER A 79 -24.02 -6.86 -2.48
CA SER A 79 -24.69 -5.58 -2.24
C SER A 79 -25.98 -5.55 -3.05
N LYS A 80 -27.12 -5.57 -2.36
CA LYS A 80 -28.44 -5.36 -2.97
C LYS A 80 -28.56 -3.99 -3.66
N ASN A 81 -27.67 -3.04 -3.33
CA ASN A 81 -27.64 -1.71 -3.94
C ASN A 81 -26.19 -1.32 -4.34
N PRO A 82 -25.90 -1.18 -5.65
CA PRO A 82 -24.55 -0.84 -6.13
C PRO A 82 -24.12 0.60 -5.79
N HIS A 83 -25.04 1.47 -5.35
CA HIS A 83 -24.77 2.87 -4.99
C HIS A 83 -24.50 3.09 -3.49
N LYS A 84 -24.47 2.01 -2.70
CA LYS A 84 -24.11 2.06 -1.28
C LYS A 84 -22.82 1.29 -1.05
N LEU A 85 -21.79 2.00 -0.62
CA LEU A 85 -20.52 1.39 -0.21
C LEU A 85 -20.75 0.53 1.04
N LYS A 86 -20.09 -0.62 1.10
CA LYS A 86 -20.00 -1.42 2.32
C LYS A 86 -18.94 -0.80 3.24
N ASN A 87 -19.13 -0.94 4.54
CA ASN A 87 -18.04 -0.67 5.49
C ASN A 87 -16.88 -1.61 5.18
N PHE A 88 -15.66 -1.09 5.24
CA PHE A 88 -14.48 -1.92 5.08
C PHE A 88 -14.37 -2.88 6.27
N GLU A 89 -14.18 -4.16 5.96
CA GLU A 89 -13.81 -5.19 6.93
C GLU A 89 -12.77 -6.09 6.28
N ASP A 90 -11.67 -6.34 6.99
CA ASP A 90 -10.66 -7.27 6.52
C ASP A 90 -11.31 -8.66 6.30
N PRO A 91 -11.21 -9.23 5.09
CA PRO A 91 -11.82 -10.51 4.75
C PRO A 91 -11.43 -11.67 5.66
N VAL A 92 -10.32 -11.55 6.41
CA VAL A 92 -9.92 -12.53 7.43
C VAL A 92 -10.92 -12.60 8.58
N PHE A 93 -11.62 -11.50 8.88
CA PHE A 93 -12.61 -11.42 9.96
C PHE A 93 -14.07 -11.46 9.44
N ASP A 94 -14.29 -11.54 8.13
CA ASP A 94 -15.65 -11.66 7.57
C ASP A 94 -16.26 -13.02 7.95
N PRO A 95 -17.35 -13.06 8.74
CA PRO A 95 -17.98 -14.30 9.16
C PRO A 95 -18.49 -15.14 7.98
N ASN A 96 -18.79 -14.50 6.84
CA ASN A 96 -19.25 -15.20 5.63
C ASN A 96 -18.10 -15.85 4.84
N ASN A 97 -16.86 -15.42 5.06
CA ASN A 97 -15.67 -15.95 4.37
C ASN A 97 -15.10 -17.21 5.05
N THR A 98 -15.67 -17.65 6.17
CA THR A 98 -15.36 -18.93 6.83
C THR A 98 -15.56 -20.14 5.90
N LYS A 99 -16.40 -20.01 4.87
CA LYS A 99 -16.66 -21.04 3.85
C LYS A 99 -15.47 -21.29 2.91
N SER A 100 -14.49 -20.37 2.84
CA SER A 100 -13.32 -20.51 1.98
C SER A 100 -12.16 -21.31 2.61
N GLY A 101 -12.37 -21.93 3.77
CA GLY A 101 -11.34 -22.69 4.50
C GLY A 101 -10.30 -21.81 5.22
N ILE A 102 -10.43 -20.49 5.14
CA ILE A 102 -9.55 -19.53 5.82
C ILE A 102 -10.10 -19.28 7.21
N ARG A 103 -9.78 -20.17 8.14
CA ARG A 103 -9.94 -19.89 9.56
C ARG A 103 -8.64 -19.24 10.03
N HIS A 104 -8.70 -18.04 10.57
CA HIS A 104 -7.54 -17.49 11.28
C HIS A 104 -7.28 -18.37 12.51
N GLY A 105 -6.08 -18.92 12.65
CA GLY A 105 -5.71 -19.83 13.75
C GLY A 105 -5.57 -19.14 15.12
N GLY A 106 -6.49 -18.23 15.47
CA GLY A 106 -6.53 -17.50 16.74
C GLY A 106 -5.48 -16.38 16.91
N LYS A 107 -4.43 -16.34 16.09
CA LYS A 107 -3.36 -15.32 16.18
C LYS A 107 -3.69 -14.00 15.46
N ALA A 108 -4.65 -14.00 14.55
CA ALA A 108 -5.10 -12.75 13.91
C ALA A 108 -5.94 -11.95 14.90
N ARG A 109 -5.49 -10.74 15.21
CA ARG A 109 -6.20 -9.80 16.08
C ARG A 109 -6.82 -8.71 15.21
N LYS A 110 -8.01 -8.23 15.58
CA LYS A 110 -8.67 -7.07 14.96
C LYS A 110 -7.86 -5.81 15.34
N GLY A 111 -6.70 -5.63 14.70
CA GLY A 111 -5.77 -4.52 14.93
C GLY A 111 -5.79 -3.51 13.79
N ASP A 112 -4.65 -2.84 13.56
CA ASP A 112 -4.40 -1.83 12.51
C ASP A 112 -4.81 -2.25 11.08
N GLY A 113 -5.02 -3.54 10.82
CA GLY A 113 -5.51 -4.03 9.52
C GLY A 113 -6.88 -3.49 9.10
N ASN A 114 -7.71 -3.04 10.04
CA ASN A 114 -8.99 -2.38 9.76
C ASN A 114 -8.94 -0.85 9.78
N ASP A 115 -7.81 -0.26 10.17
CA ASP A 115 -7.65 1.18 10.09
C ASP A 115 -7.45 1.57 8.62
N ILE A 116 -8.46 2.20 8.02
CA ILE A 116 -8.43 2.70 6.65
C ILE A 116 -8.16 4.21 6.58
N VAL A 117 -7.88 4.85 7.71
CA VAL A 117 -7.62 6.30 7.73
C VAL A 117 -6.28 6.58 7.05
N PRO A 118 -6.25 7.39 5.98
CA PRO A 118 -5.01 7.71 5.29
C PRO A 118 -4.13 8.65 6.11
N SER A 119 -2.82 8.40 6.10
CA SER A 119 -1.78 9.26 6.67
C SER A 119 -0.76 9.66 5.59
N PRO A 120 -0.96 10.81 4.93
CA PRO A 120 -0.03 11.34 3.92
C PRO A 120 1.39 11.56 4.45
N ARG A 121 1.51 12.07 5.68
CA ARG A 121 2.80 12.26 6.35
C ARG A 121 3.57 10.95 6.53
N LYS A 122 2.88 9.88 6.97
CA LYS A 122 3.47 8.55 7.10
C LYS A 122 3.90 7.98 5.76
N LEU A 123 3.09 8.18 4.71
CA LEU A 123 3.46 7.75 3.35
C LEU A 123 4.74 8.45 2.87
N PHE A 124 4.87 9.76 3.11
CA PHE A 124 6.06 10.53 2.77
C PHE A 124 7.29 10.06 3.55
N SER A 125 7.19 9.90 4.88
CA SER A 125 8.32 9.46 5.72
C SER A 125 8.81 8.06 5.35
N LEU A 126 7.90 7.14 5.02
CA LEU A 126 8.26 5.83 4.47
C LEU A 126 9.05 5.95 3.16
N GLY A 127 8.66 6.87 2.27
CA GLY A 127 9.36 7.15 1.03
C GLY A 127 10.80 7.63 1.25
N VAL A 128 11.00 8.54 2.20
CA VAL A 128 12.34 9.01 2.61
C VAL A 128 13.20 7.87 3.13
N GLN A 129 12.66 7.03 4.04
CA GLN A 129 13.39 5.89 4.59
C GLN A 129 13.78 4.87 3.52
N ILE A 130 12.87 4.57 2.58
CA ILE A 130 13.14 3.66 1.46
C ILE A 130 14.28 4.22 0.59
N ARG A 131 14.28 5.51 0.27
CA ARG A 131 15.37 6.14 -0.50
C ARG A 131 16.71 6.00 0.22
N ARG A 132 16.75 6.30 1.53
CA ARG A 132 17.97 6.16 2.33
C ARG A 132 18.51 4.73 2.31
N LEU A 133 17.64 3.73 2.43
CA LEU A 133 18.05 2.32 2.33
C LEU A 133 18.57 1.96 0.93
N ASN A 134 17.89 2.41 -0.12
CA ASN A 134 18.33 2.18 -1.50
C ASN A 134 19.69 2.82 -1.78
N HIS A 135 19.94 4.02 -1.25
CA HIS A 135 21.24 4.69 -1.34
C HIS A 135 22.35 3.84 -0.71
N MET A 136 22.17 3.41 0.54
CA MET A 136 23.15 2.54 1.23
C MET A 136 23.37 1.20 0.51
N ILE A 137 22.32 0.61 -0.08
CA ILE A 137 22.44 -0.62 -0.89
C ILE A 137 23.29 -0.39 -2.15
N ASN A 138 23.12 0.76 -2.80
CA ASN A 138 23.86 1.13 -3.99
C ASN A 138 25.34 1.41 -3.68
N GLU A 139 25.63 2.10 -2.56
CA GLU A 139 27.00 2.33 -2.07
C GLU A 139 27.75 1.02 -1.81
N ILE A 140 27.11 0.05 -1.14
CA ILE A 140 27.69 -1.29 -0.92
C ILE A 140 27.95 -2.02 -2.24
N SER A 141 27.09 -1.80 -3.25
CA SER A 141 27.20 -2.49 -4.55
C SER A 141 28.32 -1.94 -5.45
N ALA A 142 28.73 -0.69 -5.24
CA ALA A 142 29.81 -0.05 -6.00
C ALA A 142 31.22 -0.52 -5.55
N ASN A 143 31.36 -1.05 -4.33
CA ASN A 143 32.64 -1.42 -3.73
C ASN A 143 32.92 -2.93 -3.85
N ASN A 144 33.30 -3.41 -5.05
CA ASN A 144 33.49 -4.85 -5.32
C ASN A 144 34.92 -5.41 -5.13
N ASP A 145 35.95 -4.57 -4.97
CA ASP A 145 37.35 -5.02 -4.80
C ASP A 145 37.70 -5.34 -3.34
N GLN A 146 37.10 -6.39 -2.78
CA GLN A 146 37.36 -6.80 -1.40
C GLN A 146 37.66 -8.31 -1.27
N SER A 147 38.39 -8.67 -0.21
CA SER A 147 38.71 -10.06 0.12
C SER A 147 37.44 -10.91 0.32
N ALA A 148 37.56 -12.25 0.17
CA ALA A 148 36.41 -13.16 0.22
C ALA A 148 35.57 -13.04 1.52
N SER A 149 36.23 -12.90 2.67
CA SER A 149 35.57 -12.72 3.97
C SER A 149 34.76 -11.40 4.01
N LYS A 150 35.37 -10.27 3.60
CA LYS A 150 34.68 -8.97 3.52
C LYS A 150 33.52 -8.99 2.53
N ARG A 151 33.64 -9.70 1.40
CA ARG A 151 32.52 -9.88 0.45
C ARG A 151 31.33 -10.59 1.07
N ASN A 152 31.55 -11.59 1.94
CA ASN A 152 30.45 -12.28 2.63
C ASN A 152 29.72 -11.33 3.59
N GLU A 153 30.45 -10.54 4.37
CA GLU A 153 29.87 -9.55 5.28
C GLU A 153 29.09 -8.45 4.54
N LEU A 154 29.59 -7.97 3.41
CA LEU A 154 28.87 -7.01 2.56
C LEU A 154 27.58 -7.60 1.99
N ARG A 155 27.58 -8.89 1.60
CA ARG A 155 26.36 -9.60 1.15
C ARG A 155 25.33 -9.71 2.26
N LYS A 156 25.73 -10.07 3.48
CA LYS A 156 24.83 -10.13 4.65
C LYS A 156 24.20 -8.75 4.93
N LYS A 157 25.02 -7.69 4.99
CA LYS A 157 24.55 -6.32 5.19
C LYS A 157 23.60 -5.86 4.07
N LYS A 158 23.94 -6.11 2.81
CA LYS A 158 23.08 -5.82 1.65
C LYS A 158 21.72 -6.52 1.75
N ASN A 159 21.70 -7.80 2.11
CA ASN A 159 20.46 -8.56 2.28
C ASN A 159 19.61 -8.04 3.46
N LYS A 160 20.23 -7.62 4.57
CA LYS A 160 19.54 -6.98 5.70
C LYS A 160 18.86 -5.68 5.26
N LEU A 161 19.59 -4.80 4.56
CA LEU A 161 19.05 -3.53 4.04
C LEU A 161 17.94 -3.75 3.00
N ALA A 162 18.15 -4.67 2.05
CA ALA A 162 17.17 -4.99 1.01
C ALA A 162 15.88 -5.57 1.61
N SER A 163 16.00 -6.44 2.61
CA SER A 163 14.84 -6.99 3.34
C SER A 163 14.07 -5.90 4.08
N ARG A 164 14.77 -4.96 4.71
CA ARG A 164 14.15 -3.79 5.37
C ARG A 164 13.43 -2.91 4.35
N ALA A 165 14.07 -2.56 3.23
CA ALA A 165 13.47 -1.77 2.16
C ALA A 165 12.21 -2.44 1.59
N CYS A 166 12.23 -3.76 1.40
CA CYS A 166 11.06 -4.53 0.95
C CYS A 166 9.88 -4.45 1.94
N ARG A 167 10.15 -4.55 3.24
CA ARG A 167 9.11 -4.42 4.28
C ARG A 167 8.51 -3.01 4.29
N LEU A 168 9.35 -1.98 4.26
CA LEU A 168 8.89 -0.59 4.21
C LEU A 168 8.09 -0.30 2.93
N LYS A 169 8.50 -0.84 1.78
CA LYS A 169 7.74 -0.74 0.53
C LYS A 169 6.34 -1.34 0.63
N LYS A 170 6.19 -2.48 1.34
CA LYS A 170 4.86 -3.06 1.62
C LYS A 170 4.01 -2.14 2.52
N LYS A 171 4.62 -1.53 3.55
CA LYS A 171 3.94 -0.54 4.41
C LYS A 171 3.51 0.70 3.60
N ALA A 172 4.40 1.24 2.76
CA ALA A 172 4.12 2.38 1.88
C ALA A 172 3.00 2.06 0.87
N GLN A 173 2.98 0.85 0.32
CA GLN A 173 1.89 0.42 -0.55
C GLN A 173 0.55 0.40 0.19
N HIS A 174 0.50 -0.13 1.41
CA HIS A 174 -0.72 -0.15 2.21
C HIS A 174 -1.20 1.27 2.50
N GLU A 175 -0.31 2.16 2.92
CA GLU A 175 -0.63 3.56 3.18
C GLU A 175 -1.12 4.29 1.92
N ALA A 176 -0.46 4.09 0.77
CA ALA A 176 -0.92 4.61 -0.51
C ALA A 176 -2.31 4.07 -0.89
N ASN A 177 -2.63 2.82 -0.57
CA ASN A 177 -3.97 2.28 -0.79
C ASN A 177 -5.03 2.93 0.11
N LYS A 178 -4.71 3.31 1.36
CA LYS A 178 -5.60 4.10 2.22
C LYS A 178 -5.89 5.46 1.56
N VAL A 179 -4.86 6.14 1.07
CA VAL A 179 -5.01 7.41 0.32
C VAL A 179 -5.92 7.23 -0.90
N LYS A 180 -5.70 6.18 -1.71
CA LYS A 180 -6.57 5.88 -2.86
C LYS A 180 -8.01 5.61 -2.47
N LEU A 181 -8.23 4.82 -1.42
CA LEU A 181 -9.57 4.50 -0.93
C LEU A 181 -10.32 5.77 -0.52
N PHE A 182 -9.64 6.67 0.20
CA PHE A 182 -10.20 7.97 0.56
C PHE A 182 -10.57 8.79 -0.68
N GLY A 183 -9.65 8.92 -1.64
CA GLY A 183 -9.90 9.68 -2.87
C GLY A 183 -11.08 9.14 -3.69
N ILE A 184 -11.14 7.82 -3.91
CA ILE A 184 -12.24 7.17 -4.62
C ILE A 184 -13.55 7.32 -3.82
N GLY A 185 -13.51 7.25 -2.50
CA GLY A 185 -14.67 7.49 -1.64
C GLY A 185 -15.22 8.92 -1.74
N LYS A 186 -14.33 9.91 -1.86
CA LYS A 186 -14.68 11.32 -2.12
C LYS A 186 -15.38 11.47 -3.47
N GLU A 187 -14.77 10.95 -4.54
CA GLU A 187 -15.34 10.99 -5.90
C GLU A 187 -16.70 10.27 -5.96
N HIS A 188 -16.82 9.10 -5.34
CA HIS A 188 -18.09 8.38 -5.21
C HIS A 188 -19.16 9.25 -4.54
N SER A 189 -18.82 9.93 -3.45
CA SER A 189 -19.77 10.81 -2.74
C SER A 189 -20.25 11.96 -3.64
N GLN A 190 -19.34 12.57 -4.40
CA GLN A 190 -19.67 13.60 -5.39
C GLN A 190 -20.61 13.06 -6.48
N LEU A 191 -20.31 11.88 -7.03
CA LEU A 191 -21.16 11.24 -8.04
C LEU A 191 -22.57 10.95 -7.52
N ILE A 192 -22.69 10.45 -6.29
CA ILE A 192 -24.00 10.21 -5.65
C ILE A 192 -24.77 11.52 -5.47
N GLU A 193 -24.11 12.59 -5.07
CA GLU A 193 -24.74 13.91 -4.93
C GLU A 193 -25.24 14.46 -6.28
N VAL A 194 -24.44 14.32 -7.33
CA VAL A 194 -24.83 14.68 -8.71
C VAL A 194 -26.05 13.89 -9.14
N ILE A 195 -26.03 12.56 -8.98
CA ILE A 195 -27.16 11.69 -9.33
C ILE A 195 -28.43 12.10 -8.58
N LYS A 196 -28.33 12.42 -7.28
CA LYS A 196 -29.48 12.89 -6.48
C LYS A 196 -30.02 14.22 -7.01
N THR A 197 -29.13 15.17 -7.31
CA THR A 197 -29.50 16.51 -7.81
C THR A 197 -30.18 16.41 -9.17
N ILE A 198 -29.60 15.66 -10.10
CA ILE A 198 -30.17 15.41 -11.44
C ILE A 198 -31.55 14.76 -11.33
N LYS A 199 -31.72 13.75 -10.46
CA LYS A 199 -33.04 13.14 -10.22
C LYS A 199 -34.07 14.14 -9.69
N GLY A 200 -33.65 15.11 -8.87
CA GLY A 200 -34.50 16.20 -8.40
C GLY A 200 -34.96 17.10 -9.53
N GLU A 201 -34.03 17.57 -10.36
CA GLU A 201 -34.32 18.42 -11.52
C GLU A 201 -35.22 17.73 -12.55
N LEU A 202 -34.98 16.44 -12.83
CA LEU A 202 -35.83 15.66 -13.72
C LEU A 202 -37.25 15.52 -13.19
N LYS A 203 -37.43 15.28 -11.88
CA LYS A 203 -38.76 15.22 -11.26
C LYS A 203 -39.47 16.57 -11.32
N LYS A 204 -38.75 17.67 -11.10
CA LYS A 204 -39.30 19.02 -11.22
C LYS A 204 -39.76 19.29 -12.65
N LYS A 205 -38.90 19.01 -13.63
CA LYS A 205 -39.24 19.19 -15.05
C LYS A 205 -40.43 18.33 -15.49
N ALA A 206 -40.53 17.09 -15.00
CA ALA A 206 -41.68 16.22 -15.28
C ALA A 206 -42.99 16.84 -14.76
N ARG A 207 -43.00 17.39 -13.54
CA ARG A 207 -44.17 18.09 -12.98
C ARG A 207 -44.49 19.39 -13.72
N ASP A 208 -43.49 20.15 -14.14
CA ASP A 208 -43.69 21.39 -14.88
C ASP A 208 -44.35 21.13 -16.25
N VAL A 209 -44.06 19.98 -16.86
CA VAL A 209 -44.72 19.49 -18.09
C VAL A 209 -46.16 19.09 -17.80
N GLU A 210 -46.42 18.36 -16.70
CA GLU A 210 -47.79 17.97 -16.29
C GLU A 210 -48.69 19.18 -16.00
N ASN A 211 -48.14 20.27 -15.46
CA ASN A 211 -48.89 21.46 -15.08
C ASN A 211 -48.99 22.55 -16.17
N GLU A 212 -48.58 22.25 -17.42
CA GLU A 212 -48.58 23.18 -18.58
C GLU A 212 -47.88 24.54 -18.36
N THR A 213 -47.13 24.71 -17.27
CA THR A 213 -46.33 25.89 -16.94
C THR A 213 -45.01 25.92 -17.73
N LEU A 214 -45.08 25.89 -19.06
CA LEU A 214 -43.90 25.97 -19.95
C LEU A 214 -43.47 27.43 -20.18
N SER A 215 -42.96 28.08 -19.13
CA SER A 215 -42.42 29.45 -19.25
C SER A 215 -40.89 29.53 -19.38
N ASN A 216 -40.13 28.51 -18.94
CA ASN A 216 -38.66 28.57 -18.96
C ASN A 216 -37.99 27.62 -19.97
N LYS A 217 -37.36 28.24 -20.98
CA LYS A 217 -36.59 27.69 -22.11
C LYS A 217 -35.12 27.35 -21.78
N GLU A 218 -34.73 27.21 -20.52
CA GLU A 218 -33.37 26.70 -20.28
C GLU A 218 -33.29 25.24 -20.75
N ASN A 219 -32.31 24.97 -21.61
CA ASN A 219 -32.06 23.64 -22.14
C ASN A 219 -31.63 22.74 -20.96
N LEU A 220 -32.45 21.74 -20.66
CA LEU A 220 -32.19 20.78 -19.58
C LEU A 220 -30.77 20.19 -19.69
N ILE A 221 -30.30 19.95 -20.91
CA ILE A 221 -28.95 19.44 -21.18
C ILE A 221 -27.89 20.41 -20.63
N SER A 222 -27.99 21.71 -20.94
CA SER A 222 -27.04 22.70 -20.41
C SER A 222 -27.05 22.83 -18.89
N THR A 223 -28.23 22.68 -18.27
CA THR A 223 -28.36 22.69 -16.82
C THR A 223 -27.70 21.46 -16.19
N LEU A 224 -27.88 20.28 -16.80
CA LEU A 224 -27.26 19.04 -16.36
C LEU A 224 -25.73 19.08 -16.53
N ASP A 225 -25.23 19.55 -17.66
CA ASP A 225 -23.79 19.69 -17.91
C ASP A 225 -23.13 20.63 -16.89
N ARG A 226 -23.79 21.77 -16.59
CA ARG A 226 -23.35 22.70 -15.54
C ARG A 226 -23.32 22.04 -14.17
N LEU A 227 -24.33 21.24 -13.82
CA LEU A 227 -24.37 20.53 -12.54
C LEU A 227 -23.23 19.50 -12.42
N ILE A 228 -22.95 18.76 -13.49
CA ILE A 228 -21.87 17.79 -13.55
C ILE A 228 -20.52 18.50 -13.37
N ALA A 229 -20.29 19.58 -14.13
CA ALA A 229 -19.05 20.35 -14.06
C ALA A 229 -18.81 20.98 -12.68
N ASN A 230 -19.85 21.51 -12.04
CA ASN A 230 -19.73 22.17 -10.74
C ASN A 230 -19.49 21.20 -9.58
N LYS A 231 -19.98 19.96 -9.69
CA LYS A 231 -19.99 19.00 -8.57
C LYS A 231 -18.88 17.94 -8.66
N LEU A 232 -18.42 17.59 -9.86
CA LEU A 232 -17.32 16.63 -10.05
C LEU A 232 -15.99 17.36 -10.18
N THR A 233 -15.37 17.69 -9.05
CA THR A 233 -14.08 18.39 -9.00
C THR A 233 -12.89 17.44 -9.16
N ASP A 234 -12.98 16.21 -8.65
CA ASP A 234 -11.85 15.29 -8.54
C ASP A 234 -12.14 13.97 -9.25
N ARG A 235 -11.53 13.75 -10.43
CA ARG A 235 -11.59 12.47 -11.17
C ARG A 235 -10.42 11.56 -10.78
N ILE A 236 -10.62 10.75 -9.76
CA ILE A 236 -9.57 9.95 -9.12
C ILE A 236 -9.55 8.51 -9.66
N ALA A 237 -10.71 7.94 -9.97
CA ALA A 237 -10.86 6.65 -10.62
C ALA A 237 -10.08 6.65 -11.94
N GLY A 238 -9.28 5.61 -12.18
CA GLY A 238 -8.35 5.54 -13.32
C GLY A 238 -7.08 6.38 -13.17
N ASN A 239 -7.10 7.46 -12.38
CA ASN A 239 -5.97 8.38 -12.16
C ASN A 239 -5.35 8.29 -10.76
N THR A 240 -5.61 7.21 -10.02
CA THR A 240 -5.20 7.04 -8.62
C THR A 240 -3.71 7.25 -8.37
N THR A 241 -2.85 6.91 -9.34
CA THR A 241 -1.40 7.13 -9.23
C THR A 241 -1.06 8.62 -9.21
N VAL A 242 -1.69 9.42 -10.07
CA VAL A 242 -1.51 10.87 -10.11
C VAL A 242 -1.96 11.48 -8.79
N TYR A 243 -3.12 11.05 -8.29
CA TYR A 243 -3.67 11.52 -7.02
C TYR A 243 -2.76 11.23 -5.81
N VAL A 244 -2.25 10.00 -5.68
CA VAL A 244 -1.33 9.68 -4.57
C VAL A 244 -0.07 10.55 -4.64
N ASN A 245 0.49 10.75 -5.83
CA ASN A 245 1.70 11.55 -5.98
C ASN A 245 1.45 13.04 -5.77
N SER A 246 0.27 13.57 -6.13
CA SER A 246 -0.08 14.96 -5.79
C SER A 246 -0.18 15.14 -4.28
N VAL A 247 -0.77 14.18 -3.56
CA VAL A 247 -0.83 14.18 -2.09
C VAL A 247 0.58 14.18 -1.49
N ILE A 248 1.48 13.32 -1.98
CA ILE A 248 2.89 13.27 -1.53
C ILE A 248 3.60 14.61 -1.80
N LYS A 249 3.39 15.21 -2.98
CA LYS A 249 3.96 16.51 -3.34
C LYS A 249 3.48 17.64 -2.43
N THR A 250 2.20 17.61 -2.03
CA THR A 250 1.63 18.57 -1.08
C THR A 250 2.28 18.44 0.30
N VAL A 251 2.55 17.21 0.77
CA VAL A 251 3.30 16.98 2.01
C VAL A 251 4.73 17.47 1.92
N GLU A 252 5.40 17.22 0.79
CA GLU A 252 6.74 17.72 0.52
C GLU A 252 6.80 19.27 0.52
N GLY A 253 5.72 19.92 0.08
CA GLY A 253 5.55 21.38 0.13
C GLY A 253 5.21 21.94 1.52
N GLY A 254 5.12 21.11 2.56
CA GLY A 254 4.95 21.52 3.95
C GLY A 254 3.56 21.28 4.55
N ASP A 255 2.55 20.88 3.75
CA ASP A 255 1.23 20.52 4.28
C ASP A 255 1.21 19.05 4.71
N THR A 256 1.38 18.81 6.02
CA THR A 256 1.41 17.47 6.62
C THR A 256 0.15 16.64 6.36
N THR A 257 -0.96 17.27 6.02
CA THR A 257 -2.23 16.59 5.69
C THR A 257 -2.32 16.16 4.24
N GLY A 258 -1.42 16.64 3.37
CA GLY A 258 -1.42 16.32 1.94
C GLY A 258 -2.71 16.71 1.21
N GLY A 259 -3.43 17.72 1.71
CA GLY A 259 -4.76 18.10 1.21
C GLY A 259 -5.90 17.13 1.56
N ILE A 260 -5.66 16.18 2.47
CA ILE A 260 -6.69 15.27 2.99
C ILE A 260 -7.18 15.82 4.33
N PRO A 261 -8.49 16.15 4.49
CA PRO A 261 -9.00 16.59 5.77
C PRO A 261 -8.76 15.52 6.83
N SER A 262 -8.14 15.91 7.95
CA SER A 262 -7.95 15.01 9.09
C SER A 262 -9.31 14.43 9.47
N ALA A 263 -9.42 13.10 9.40
CA ALA A 263 -10.59 12.41 9.92
C ALA A 263 -10.68 12.74 11.41
N ARG A 264 -11.65 13.57 11.80
CA ARG A 264 -11.99 13.70 13.22
C ARG A 264 -12.36 12.30 13.69
N LYS A 265 -11.62 11.79 14.67
CA LYS A 265 -11.98 10.58 15.41
C LYS A 265 -13.36 10.76 16.06
#